data_AF-A0A435G8F5-F1
#
_entry.id   AF-A0A435G8F5-F1
#
_cell.length_a   1.000
_cell.length_b   1.000
_cell.length_c   1.000
_cell.angle_alpha   90.00
_cell.angle_beta   90.00
_cell.angle_gamma   90.00
#
_symmetry.space_group_name_H-M   'P 1'
#
loop_
_entity.id
_entity.type
_entity.pdbx_description
1 polymer ?
#
loop_
_entity_poly.entity_id
_entity_poly.type
_entity_poly.pdbx_seq_one_letter_code
_entity_poly.pdbx_strand_id
1 'polypeptide(L)'
;MIAAISGRALAAAARRAGYRPLVADFFCDTDTVALAERATMLPGDLQGGIDGERIIDTLRRLAGDDLPAAIVLGSGFERMPETVDKIARHFRLAGNGGAAIRR
;
A
#
# COMPACT_ATOMS: atom_id res chain seq x y z
N MET A 1 -2.52 6.23 3.65
CA MET A 1 -1.56 5.12 3.56
C MET A 1 -1.54 4.61 2.13
N ILE A 2 -0.41 4.12 1.64
CA ILE A 2 -0.20 3.67 0.26
C ILE A 2 0.43 2.28 0.32
N ALA A 3 -0.02 1.35 -0.52
CA ALA A 3 0.64 0.07 -0.75
C ALA A 3 0.81 -0.14 -2.25
N ALA A 4 2.03 -0.38 -2.74
CA ALA A 4 2.29 -0.56 -4.17
C ALA A 4 3.65 -1.22 -4.44
N ILE A 5 3.81 -1.83 -5.62
CA ILE A 5 5.15 -2.18 -6.12
C ILE A 5 6.01 -0.91 -6.25
N SER A 6 5.45 0.18 -6.77
CA SER A 6 6.08 1.52 -6.73
C SER A 6 5.08 2.56 -6.25
N GLY A 7 5.28 3.05 -5.05
CA GLY A 7 4.48 4.04 -4.34
C GLY A 7 5.01 5.46 -4.48
N ARG A 8 6.20 5.68 -5.05
CA ARG A 8 6.86 7.00 -5.15
C ARG A 8 5.96 8.09 -5.70
N ALA A 9 5.30 7.84 -6.84
CA ALA A 9 4.43 8.83 -7.48
C ALA A 9 3.18 9.15 -6.63
N LEU A 10 2.60 8.14 -5.98
CA LEU A 10 1.46 8.30 -5.07
C LEU A 10 1.87 9.06 -3.80
N ALA A 11 3.07 8.79 -3.26
CA ALA A 11 3.61 9.50 -2.11
C ALA A 11 3.85 10.99 -2.43
N ALA A 12 4.42 11.29 -3.60
CA ALA A 12 4.58 12.65 -4.08
C ALA A 12 3.23 13.37 -4.24
N ALA A 13 2.22 12.70 -4.79
CA ALA A 13 0.88 13.26 -4.91
C ALA A 13 0.23 13.54 -3.54
N ALA A 14 0.35 12.61 -2.59
CA ALA A 14 -0.15 12.77 -1.23
C ALA A 14 0.51 13.95 -0.52
N ARG A 15 1.84 14.11 -0.62
CA ARG A 15 2.56 15.27 -0.07
C ARG A 15 2.08 16.59 -0.68
N ARG A 16 1.92 16.66 -2.00
CA ARG A 16 1.38 17.86 -2.68
C ARG A 16 -0.03 18.22 -2.22
N ALA A 17 -0.84 17.23 -1.86
CA ALA A 17 -2.18 17.42 -1.32
C ALA A 17 -2.19 17.70 0.21
N GLY A 18 -1.02 17.85 0.86
CA GLY A 18 -0.92 18.17 2.28
C GLY A 18 -1.03 16.98 3.22
N TYR A 19 -1.02 15.75 2.72
CA TYR A 19 -1.02 14.54 3.55
C TYR A 19 0.39 14.14 4.00
N ARG A 20 0.45 13.39 5.10
CA ARG A 20 1.64 12.67 5.59
C ARG A 20 1.55 11.20 5.17
N PRO A 21 2.12 10.79 4.02
CA PRO A 21 1.92 9.45 3.49
C PRO A 21 2.72 8.40 4.27
N LEU A 22 2.03 7.38 4.80
CA LEU A 22 2.63 6.12 5.18
C LEU A 22 2.70 5.22 3.94
N VAL A 23 3.87 4.69 3.60
CA VAL A 23 4.09 3.96 2.33
C VAL A 23 4.64 2.56 2.58
N ALA A 24 3.89 1.54 2.16
CA ALA A 24 4.41 0.19 1.98
C ALA A 24 4.79 0.03 0.49
N ASP A 25 6.08 -0.03 0.20
CA ASP A 25 6.63 -0.05 -1.16
C ASP A 25 7.45 -1.31 -1.37
N PHE A 26 7.39 -1.94 -2.55
CA PHE A 26 8.15 -3.17 -2.78
C PHE A 26 9.67 -2.91 -2.92
N PHE A 27 10.05 -1.80 -3.56
CA PHE A 27 11.45 -1.40 -3.68
C PHE A 27 11.96 -0.63 -2.47
N CYS A 28 11.08 0.19 -1.86
CA CYS A 28 11.38 1.06 -0.73
C CYS A 28 12.67 1.88 -0.93
N ASP A 29 12.84 2.42 -2.14
CA ASP A 29 14.03 3.19 -2.52
C ASP A 29 14.13 4.53 -1.78
N THR A 30 15.31 5.17 -1.89
CA THR A 30 15.63 6.43 -1.22
C THR A 30 14.66 7.56 -1.54
N ASP A 31 14.18 7.62 -2.79
CA ASP A 31 13.22 8.64 -3.22
C ASP A 31 11.86 8.44 -2.53
N THR A 32 11.42 7.19 -2.42
CA THR A 32 10.17 6.84 -1.74
C THR A 32 10.27 7.13 -0.25
N VAL A 33 11.39 6.78 0.39
CA VAL A 33 11.64 7.08 1.81
C VAL A 33 11.64 8.59 2.05
N ALA A 34 12.26 9.38 1.17
CA ALA A 34 12.31 10.84 1.31
C ALA A 34 10.92 11.50 1.21
N LEU A 35 9.99 10.90 0.45
CA LEU A 35 8.62 11.39 0.31
C LEU A 35 7.68 10.86 1.39
N ALA A 36 7.96 9.69 1.97
CA ALA A 36 7.13 9.07 2.99
C ALA A 36 7.28 9.78 4.34
N GLU A 37 6.24 9.71 5.17
CA GLU A 37 6.34 9.98 6.60
C GLU A 37 6.99 8.79 7.33
N ARG A 38 6.54 7.59 6.96
CA ARG A 38 7.20 6.33 7.28
C ARG A 38 7.08 5.42 6.06
N ALA A 39 8.15 4.70 5.78
CA ALA A 39 8.19 3.71 4.73
C ALA A 39 8.50 2.32 5.30
N THR A 40 7.96 1.28 4.67
CA THR A 40 8.36 -0.10 4.92
C THR A 40 8.34 -0.87 3.61
N MET A 41 9.11 -1.96 3.56
CA MET A 41 9.05 -2.88 2.44
C MET A 41 7.75 -3.70 2.49
N LEU A 42 7.08 -3.86 1.35
CA LEU A 42 6.03 -4.85 1.23
C LEU A 42 6.61 -6.26 1.39
N PRO A 43 5.86 -7.20 2.02
CA PRO A 43 6.30 -8.57 2.09
C PRO A 43 6.18 -9.22 0.70
N GLY A 44 7.12 -10.08 0.34
CA GLY A 44 7.14 -10.74 -0.97
C GLY A 44 8.55 -10.85 -1.55
N ASP A 45 8.61 -11.24 -2.82
CA ASP A 45 9.86 -11.33 -3.60
C ASP A 45 9.60 -11.10 -5.10
N LEU A 46 10.67 -10.95 -5.90
CA LEU A 46 10.56 -10.61 -7.32
C LEU A 46 9.95 -11.73 -8.18
N GLN A 47 9.90 -12.97 -7.70
CA GLN A 47 9.32 -14.10 -8.43
C GLN A 47 7.83 -14.25 -8.12
N GLY A 48 7.46 -14.17 -6.83
CA GLY A 48 6.11 -14.36 -6.33
C GLY A 48 5.29 -13.07 -6.22
N GLY A 49 5.91 -11.90 -6.31
CA GLY A 49 5.25 -10.62 -6.09
C GLY A 49 4.93 -10.37 -4.62
N ILE A 50 3.82 -9.65 -4.37
CA ILE A 50 3.39 -9.28 -3.01
C ILE A 50 2.85 -10.51 -2.28
N ASP A 51 3.30 -10.72 -1.05
CA ASP A 51 2.76 -11.74 -0.15
C ASP A 51 1.46 -11.26 0.51
N GLY A 52 0.33 -11.72 -0.03
CA GLY A 52 -1.01 -11.37 0.44
C GLY A 52 -1.37 -11.93 1.83
N GLU A 53 -0.62 -12.89 2.36
CA GLU A 53 -0.86 -13.40 3.71
C GLU A 53 -0.26 -12.49 4.77
N ARG A 54 0.95 -11.96 4.52
CA ARG A 54 1.65 -11.08 5.47
C ARG A 54 1.27 -9.59 5.35
N ILE A 55 0.59 -9.19 4.28
CA ILE A 55 0.34 -7.78 4.00
C ILE A 55 -0.43 -7.03 5.10
N ILE A 56 -1.45 -7.64 5.71
CA ILE A 56 -2.27 -6.95 6.72
C ILE A 56 -1.42 -6.60 7.95
N ASP A 57 -0.56 -7.52 8.39
CA ASP A 57 0.30 -7.29 9.55
C ASP A 57 1.39 -6.25 9.24
N THR A 58 1.95 -6.27 8.02
CA THR A 58 2.87 -5.21 7.57
C THR A 58 2.19 -3.85 7.58
N LEU A 59 0.97 -3.74 7.05
CA LEU A 59 0.23 -2.47 7.01
C LEU A 59 -0.16 -1.98 8.40
N ARG A 60 -0.55 -2.88 9.31
CA ARG A 60 -0.83 -2.53 10.72
C ARG A 60 0.41 -2.02 11.43
N ARG A 61 1.56 -2.68 11.26
CA ARG A 61 2.83 -2.22 11.83
C ARG A 61 3.26 -0.87 11.27
N LEU A 62 3.07 -0.65 9.97
CA LEU A 62 3.34 0.63 9.35
C LEU A 62 2.42 1.74 9.86
N ALA A 63 1.14 1.44 10.09
CA ALA A 63 0.19 2.37 10.69
C ALA A 63 0.55 2.70 12.15
N GLY A 64 1.02 1.72 12.93
CA GLY A 64 1.26 1.92 14.36
C GLY A 64 -0.01 2.40 15.05
N ASP A 65 0.10 3.48 15.83
CA ASP A 65 -1.04 4.13 16.49
C ASP A 65 -1.74 5.18 15.61
N ASP A 66 -1.22 5.45 14.40
CA ASP A 66 -1.87 6.37 13.47
C ASP A 66 -3.14 5.75 12.89
N LEU A 67 -4.13 6.60 12.60
CA LEU A 67 -5.37 6.22 11.93
C LEU A 67 -5.38 6.82 10.50
N PRO A 68 -4.88 6.08 9.48
CA PRO A 68 -4.86 6.59 8.11
C PRO A 68 -6.27 6.88 7.61
N ALA A 69 -6.48 8.06 7.01
CA ALA A 69 -7.78 8.44 6.44
C ALA A 69 -8.30 7.44 5.40
N ALA A 70 -7.40 6.85 4.62
CA ALA A 70 -7.66 5.75 3.71
C ALA A 70 -6.35 5.04 3.32
N ILE A 71 -6.47 3.86 2.71
CA ILE A 71 -5.41 3.19 1.95
C ILE A 71 -5.65 3.33 0.45
N VAL A 72 -4.61 3.67 -0.31
CA VAL A 72 -4.58 3.63 -1.77
C VAL A 72 -3.70 2.47 -2.21
N LEU A 73 -4.21 1.65 -3.13
CA LEU A 73 -3.45 0.55 -3.74
C LEU A 73 -2.92 1.01 -5.09
N GLY A 74 -1.60 0.96 -5.27
CA GLY A 74 -0.95 1.17 -6.56
C GLY A 74 -0.79 -0.14 -7.32
N SER A 75 0.26 -0.24 -8.13
CA SER A 75 0.53 -1.43 -8.94
C SER A 75 0.87 -2.65 -8.09
N GLY A 76 0.58 -3.86 -8.60
CA GLY A 76 0.94 -5.14 -7.99
C GLY A 76 -0.24 -5.94 -7.44
N PHE A 77 -1.44 -5.36 -7.41
CA PHE A 77 -2.66 -5.99 -6.88
C PHE A 77 -3.60 -6.50 -7.98
N GLU A 78 -3.28 -6.30 -9.26
CA GLU A 78 -4.17 -6.51 -10.41
C GLU A 78 -4.67 -7.96 -10.54
N ARG A 79 -3.92 -8.90 -9.97
CA ARG A 79 -4.24 -10.34 -9.99
C ARG A 79 -4.52 -10.90 -8.58
N MET A 80 -4.80 -10.02 -7.62
CA MET A 80 -4.98 -10.38 -6.21
C MET A 80 -6.33 -9.88 -5.64
N PRO A 81 -7.48 -10.18 -6.26
CA PRO A 81 -8.78 -9.67 -5.81
C PRO A 81 -9.10 -10.01 -4.35
N GLU A 82 -8.74 -11.20 -3.89
CA GLU A 82 -8.94 -11.64 -2.51
C GLU A 82 -8.11 -10.81 -1.53
N THR A 83 -6.88 -10.46 -1.90
CA THR A 83 -6.01 -9.60 -1.09
C THR A 83 -6.54 -8.17 -1.06
N VAL A 84 -7.04 -7.63 -2.18
CA VAL A 84 -7.70 -6.32 -2.20
C VAL A 84 -8.91 -6.30 -1.27
N ASP A 85 -9.77 -7.32 -1.35
CA ASP A 85 -10.94 -7.46 -0.47
C ASP A 85 -10.53 -7.61 1.00
N LYS A 86 -9.46 -8.38 1.28
CA LYS A 86 -8.88 -8.52 2.64
C LYS A 86 -8.42 -7.17 3.18
N ILE A 87 -7.70 -6.38 2.38
CA ILE A 87 -7.26 -5.03 2.77
C ILE A 87 -8.46 -4.11 3.05
N ALA A 88 -9.47 -4.12 2.17
CA ALA A 88 -10.66 -3.28 2.30
C ALA A 88 -11.49 -3.58 3.56
N ARG A 89 -11.40 -4.80 4.11
CA ARG A 89 -12.02 -5.16 5.40
C ARG A 89 -11.29 -4.59 6.61
N HIS A 90 -10.00 -4.29 6.49
CA HIS A 90 -9.17 -3.80 7.60
C HIS A 90 -8.92 -2.30 7.55
N PHE A 91 -8.92 -1.70 6.37
CA PHE A 91 -8.65 -0.28 6.15
C PHE A 91 -9.69 0.30 5.18
N ARG A 92 -10.02 1.58 5.36
CA ARG A 92 -10.87 2.30 4.39
C ARG A 92 -10.13 2.37 3.06
N LEU A 93 -10.57 1.60 2.06
CA LEU A 93 -9.99 1.62 0.72
C LEU A 93 -10.45 2.86 -0.05
N ALA A 94 -9.50 3.65 -0.53
CA ALA A 94 -9.73 4.74 -1.50
C ALA A 94 -9.49 4.21 -2.91
N GLY A 95 -10.51 3.56 -3.47
CA GLY A 95 -10.46 2.91 -4.77
C GLY A 95 -11.52 1.83 -4.90
N ASN A 96 -11.34 0.94 -5.88
CA ASN A 96 -12.26 -0.17 -6.12
C ASN A 96 -11.81 -1.43 -5.37
N GLY A 97 -12.78 -2.20 -4.86
CA GLY A 97 -12.54 -3.51 -4.25
C GLY A 97 -12.18 -4.59 -5.27
N GLY A 98 -11.93 -5.82 -4.80
CA GLY A 98 -11.49 -6.95 -5.61
C GLY A 98 -12.49 -7.35 -6.71
N ALA A 99 -13.78 -7.06 -6.51
CA ALA A 99 -14.82 -7.31 -7.52
C ALA A 99 -14.54 -6.61 -8.86
N ALA A 100 -13.89 -5.44 -8.86
CA ALA A 100 -13.59 -4.69 -10.09
C ALA A 100 -12.45 -5.29 -10.93
N ILE A 101 -11.67 -6.21 -10.35
CA ILE A 101 -10.52 -6.86 -11.02
C ILE A 101 -10.68 -8.39 -11.10
N ARG A 102 -11.82 -8.93 -10.64
CA ARG A 102 -12.15 -10.35 -10.75
C ARG A 102 -12.54 -10.67 -12.20
N ARG A 103 -12.00 -11.76 -12.73
CA ARG A 103 -12.32 -12.29 -14.06
C ARG A 103 -13.31 -13.45 -13.96
#